data_AF-A0A173ZQR0-F1
#
_entry.id   AF-A0A173ZQR0-F1
#
_cell.length_a   1.000
_cell.length_b   1.000
_cell.length_c   1.000
_cell.angle_alpha   90.00
_cell.angle_beta   90.00
_cell.angle_gamma   90.00
#
_symmetry.space_group_name_H-M   'P 1'
#
loop_
_entity.id
_entity.type
_entity.pdbx_description
1 polymer ?
#
loop_
_entity_poly.entity_id
_entity_poly.type
_entity_poly.pdbx_seq_one_letter_code
_entity_poly.pdbx_strand_id
1 'polypeptide(L)' 'MLDMNKVWPCKLHRIAYSELANYEDSRSIDGYVDKDNCKKLYDKTGELLDESEYRIDDDDFDRHFK' A
#
# COMPACT_ATOMS: atom_id res chain seq x y z
N MET A 1 -3.47 17.49 -1.49
CA MET A 1 -2.60 17.03 -2.59
C MET A 1 -1.39 16.38 -1.95
N LEU A 2 -1.11 15.12 -2.28
CA LEU A 2 -0.02 14.34 -1.69
C LEU A 2 1.34 15.00 -2.02
N ASP A 3 2.21 15.18 -1.03
CA ASP A 3 3.57 15.66 -1.28
C ASP A 3 4.43 14.48 -1.79
N MET A 4 4.61 14.42 -3.11
CA MET A 4 5.36 13.35 -3.79
C MET A 4 6.83 13.28 -3.36
N ASN A 5 7.38 14.34 -2.74
CA ASN A 5 8.73 14.28 -2.18
C ASN A 5 8.80 13.51 -0.87
N LYS A 6 7.65 13.30 -0.20
CA LYS A 6 7.54 12.61 1.10
C LYS A 6 6.91 11.22 1.00
N VAL A 7 6.62 10.74 -0.20
CA VAL A 7 6.06 9.39 -0.40
C VAL A 7 6.84 8.55 -1.41
N TRP A 8 6.76 7.23 -1.28
CA TRP A 8 7.28 6.27 -2.26
C TRP A 8 6.15 5.51 -2.95
N PRO A 9 6.26 5.24 -4.26
CA PRO A 9 5.31 4.38 -4.94
C PRO A 9 5.40 2.96 -4.38
N CYS A 10 4.27 2.27 -4.29
CA CYS A 10 4.19 0.87 -3.91
C CYS A 10 3.02 0.17 -4.61
N LYS A 11 3.05 -1.17 -4.65
CA LYS A 11 1.87 -1.99 -4.96
C LYS A 11 1.12 -2.36 -3.69
N LEU A 12 -0.19 -2.06 -3.68
CA LEU A 12 -1.10 -2.39 -2.58
C LEU A 12 -2.10 -3.44 -3.03
N HIS A 13 -2.35 -4.42 -2.17
CA HIS A 13 -3.32 -5.49 -2.41
C HIS A 13 -4.50 -5.30 -1.46
N ARG A 14 -5.71 -5.21 -1.99
CA ARG A 14 -6.92 -5.16 -1.16
C ARG A 14 -7.18 -6.54 -0.56
N ILE A 15 -7.33 -6.61 0.75
CA ILE A 15 -7.74 -7.81 1.48
C ILE A 15 -9.26 -7.74 1.67
N ALA A 16 -10.05 -8.56 0.96
CA ALA A 16 -11.43 -8.76 1.39
C ALA A 16 -11.44 -9.66 2.64
N TYR A 17 -12.30 -9.37 3.63
CA TYR A 17 -12.36 -10.13 4.89
C TYR A 17 -12.63 -11.65 4.68
N SER A 18 -13.24 -12.03 3.55
CA SER A 18 -13.45 -13.43 3.13
C SER A 18 -12.21 -14.09 2.48
N GLU A 19 -11.23 -13.30 2.03
CA GLU A 19 -10.03 -13.74 1.29
C GLU A 19 -8.82 -13.99 2.20
N LEU A 20 -8.87 -13.62 3.48
CA LEU A 20 -7.82 -13.94 4.46
C LEU A 20 -7.52 -15.46 4.56
N ALA A 21 -8.45 -16.32 4.15
CA ALA A 21 -8.26 -17.76 4.09
C ALA A 21 -7.73 -18.29 2.75
N ASN A 22 -7.83 -17.52 1.66
CA ASN A 22 -7.51 -17.94 0.29
C ASN A 22 -7.04 -16.74 -0.55
N TYR A 23 -5.87 -16.20 -0.21
CA TYR A 23 -5.32 -14.98 -0.80
C TYR A 23 -4.75 -15.24 -2.22
N GLU A 24 -5.62 -15.57 -3.18
CA GLU A 24 -5.27 -15.74 -4.61
C GLU A 24 -6.14 -14.89 -5.56
N ASP A 25 -6.85 -13.87 -5.06
CA ASP A 25 -7.57 -12.93 -5.95
C ASP A 25 -7.35 -11.46 -5.57
N SER A 26 -6.08 -11.10 -5.33
CA SER A 26 -5.76 -9.73 -4.94
C SER A 26 -5.75 -8.80 -6.16
N ARG A 27 -6.78 -7.98 -6.31
CA ARG A 27 -6.72 -6.80 -7.18
C ARG A 27 -5.69 -5.84 -6.61
N SER A 28 -4.48 -5.83 -7.19
CA SER A 28 -3.42 -4.89 -6.82
C SER A 28 -3.69 -3.51 -7.41
N ILE A 29 -3.56 -2.46 -6.61
CA ILE A 29 -3.62 -1.06 -7.05
C ILE A 29 -2.28 -0.37 -6.83
N ASP A 30 -2.01 0.67 -7.62
CA ASP A 30 -0.88 1.56 -7.36
C ASP A 30 -1.18 2.47 -6.17
N GLY A 31 -0.28 2.50 -5.20
CA GLY A 31 -0.39 3.31 -4.00
C GLY A 31 0.91 4.00 -3.63
N TYR A 32 0.89 4.67 -2.50
CA TYR A 32 2.01 5.45 -1.98
C TYR A 32 2.15 5.25 -0.47
N VAL A 33 3.38 5.16 0.01
CA VAL A 33 3.72 5.06 1.44
C VAL A 33 4.51 6.29 1.85
N ASP A 34 4.24 6.84 3.03
CA ASP A 34 5.05 7.94 3.59
C ASP A 34 6.48 7.47 3.90
N LYS A 35 7.48 8.22 3.41
CA LYS A 35 8.91 7.91 3.53
C LYS A 35 9.42 7.97 4.97
N ASP A 36 8.88 8.90 5.76
CA ASP A 36 9.27 9.11 7.15
C ASP A 36 8.49 8.18 8.08
N ASN A 37 7.29 7.74 7.65
CA ASN A 37 6.40 6.89 8.43
C ASN A 37 5.71 5.83 7.58
N CYS A 38 6.37 4.69 7.42
CA CYS A 38 5.97 3.56 6.57
C CYS A 38 4.62 2.89 6.93
N LYS A 39 3.89 3.43 7.90
CA LYS A 39 2.60 2.93 8.38
C LYS A 39 1.42 3.60 7.68
N LYS A 40 1.63 4.72 6.98
CA LYS A 40 0.55 5.43 6.29
C LYS A 40 0.54 5.09 4.82
N LEU A 41 -0.61 4.58 4.37
CA LEU A 41 -0.89 4.23 2.98
C LEU A 41 -1.77 5.28 2.34
N TYR A 42 -1.45 5.63 1.12
CA TYR A 42 -2.18 6.60 0.34
C TYR A 42 -2.48 6.04 -1.05
N ASP A 43 -3.62 6.43 -1.60
CA ASP A 43 -3.93 6.16 -2.99
C ASP A 43 -3.25 7.19 -3.92
N LYS A 44 -3.46 7.02 -5.24
CA LYS A 44 -2.95 7.95 -6.25
C LYS A 44 -3.58 9.35 -6.23
N THR A 45 -4.72 9.52 -5.58
CA THR A 45 -5.38 10.83 -5.43
C THR A 45 -4.84 11.59 -4.22
N GLY A 46 -4.14 10.88 -3.32
CA GLY A 46 -3.55 11.38 -2.10
C GLY A 46 -4.46 11.21 -0.89
N GLU A 47 -5.49 10.38 -0.99
CA GLU A 47 -6.36 10.01 0.11
C GLU A 47 -5.71 8.91 0.96
N LEU A 48 -5.84 9.03 2.28
CA LEU A 48 -5.33 8.04 3.21
C LEU A 48 -6.20 6.78 3.13
N LEU A 49 -5.56 5.63 2.97
CA LEU A 49 -6.19 4.32 2.95
C LEU A 49 -6.18 3.68 4.33
N ASP A 50 -7.21 2.89 4.64
CA ASP A 50 -7.28 2.09 5.85
C ASP A 50 -6.33 0.87 5.72
N GLU A 51 -5.30 0.81 6.58
CA GLU A 51 -4.32 -0.28 6.57
C GLU A 51 -4.95 -1.67 6.77
N SER A 52 -6.11 -1.75 7.44
CA SER A 52 -6.77 -3.03 7.68
C SER A 52 -7.37 -3.64 6.41
N GLU A 53 -7.62 -2.82 5.38
CA GLU A 53 -8.13 -3.26 4.09
C GLU A 53 -7.02 -3.54 3.06
N TYR A 54 -5.77 -3.14 3.32
CA TYR A 54 -4.70 -3.20 2.32
C TYR A 54 -3.39 -3.76 2.88
N ARG A 55 -2.77 -4.69 2.13
CA ARG A 55 -1.40 -5.15 2.38
C ARG A 55 -0.44 -4.56 1.34
N ILE A 56 0.75 -4.17 1.77
CA ILE A 56 1.85 -3.79 0.86
C ILE A 56 2.49 -5.05 0.26
N ASP A 57 2.82 -5.02 -1.02
CA ASP A 57 3.65 -6.06 -1.64
C ASP A 57 5.07 -6.04 -1.03
N ASP A 58 5.47 -7.17 -0.44
CA ASP A 58 6.75 -7.30 0.26
C ASP A 58 7.94 -7.04 -0.69
N ASP A 59 7.81 -7.31 -1.99
CA ASP A 59 8.87 -7.09 -2.99
C ASP A 59 9.20 -5.60 -3.18
N ASP A 60 8.17 -4.75 -3.20
CA ASP A 60 8.34 -3.30 -3.35
C ASP A 60 8.81 -2.67 -2.03
N PHE A 61 8.36 -3.22 -0.90
CA PHE A 61 8.86 -2.82 0.41
C PHE A 61 10.36 -3.10 0.54
N ASP A 62 10.80 -4.33 0.26
CA ASP A 62 12.21 -4.71 0.36
C ASP A 62 13.12 -3.92 -0.58
N ARG A 63 12.63 -3.48 -1.76
CA ARG A 63 13.41 -2.64 -2.69
C ARG A 63 13.65 -1.22 -2.18
N HIS A 64 12.73 -0.68 -1.40
CA HIS A 64 12.76 0.72 -0.98
C HIS A 64 13.22 0.92 0.47
N PHE A 65 13.06 -0.09 1.33
CA PHE A 65 13.35 0.00 2.77
C PHE A 65 14.57 -0.83 3.23
N LYS A 66 15.27 -1.53 2.33
CA LYS A 66 16.46 -2.35 2.62
C LYS A 66 17.71 -1.76 1.97
#